data_AF-A0A6J5F604-F1
#
_entry.id   AF-A0A6J5F604-F1
#
_cell.length_a   1.000
_cell.length_b   1.000
_cell.length_c   1.000
_cell.angle_alpha   90.00
_cell.angle_beta   90.00
_cell.angle_gamma   90.00
#
_symmetry.space_group_name_H-M   'P 1'
#
loop_
_entity.id
_entity.type
_entity.pdbx_description
1 polymer ?
#
loop_
_entity_poly.entity_id
_entity_poly.type
_entity_poly.pdbx_seq_one_letter_code
_entity_poly.pdbx_strand_id
1 'polypeptide(L)' 'MDLERDIFKTGSAQAIAESLKRSSTHSKRRKGTPFQSAMSMLNFYINRAGRNLPKARRATLQQAKRKLREAFGREP' A
#
# COMPACT_ATOMS: atom_id res chain seq x y z
N MET A 1 -6.60 -11.07 0.49
CA MET A 1 -5.59 -10.25 -0.19
C MET A 1 -4.27 -10.89 0.08
N ASP A 2 -3.59 -11.29 -0.98
CA ASP A 2 -2.31 -11.96 -0.92
C ASP A 2 -1.26 -10.93 -1.33
N LEU A 3 -0.46 -10.49 -0.37
CA LEU A 3 0.58 -9.50 -0.58
C LEU A 3 1.92 -10.21 -0.68
N GLU A 4 2.82 -9.66 -1.48
CA GLU A 4 4.20 -10.12 -1.51
C GLU A 4 4.83 -10.00 -0.11
N ARG A 5 5.57 -11.05 0.27
CA ARG A 5 6.16 -11.15 1.58
C ARG A 5 7.12 -9.98 1.82
N ASP A 6 6.97 -9.33 2.96
CA ASP A 6 7.81 -8.21 3.41
C ASP A 6 7.85 -6.98 2.47
N ILE A 7 6.92 -6.87 1.51
CA ILE A 7 6.88 -5.75 0.54
C ILE A 7 6.87 -4.37 1.20
N PHE A 8 6.20 -4.25 2.35
CA PHE A 8 6.15 -3.00 3.10
C PHE A 8 7.42 -2.68 3.88
N LYS A 9 8.30 -3.66 4.10
CA LYS A 9 9.60 -3.47 4.77
C LYS A 9 10.70 -3.11 3.77
N THR A 10 10.74 -3.78 2.62
CA THR A 10 11.87 -3.70 1.68
C THR A 10 11.52 -3.04 0.34
N GLY A 11 10.25 -3.05 -0.06
CA GLY A 11 9.83 -2.58 -1.39
C GLY A 11 10.00 -1.07 -1.60
N SER A 12 10.23 -0.66 -2.84
CA SER A 12 10.17 0.75 -3.24
C SER A 12 8.73 1.28 -3.17
N ALA A 13 8.55 2.60 -3.20
CA ALA A 13 7.22 3.21 -3.21
C ALA A 13 6.35 2.70 -4.37
N GLN A 14 6.96 2.50 -5.54
CA GLN A 14 6.31 1.98 -6.73
C GLN A 14 5.95 0.49 -6.59
N ALA A 15 6.90 -0.35 -6.15
CA ALA A 15 6.66 -1.78 -5.97
C ALA A 15 5.53 -2.05 -4.95
N ILE A 16 5.48 -1.28 -3.87
CA ILE A 16 4.38 -1.35 -2.90
C ILE A 16 3.03 -1.02 -3.56
N ALA A 17 2.98 0.06 -4.34
CA ALA A 17 1.74 0.48 -4.99
C ALA A 17 1.24 -0.56 -6.00
N GLU A 18 2.14 -1.12 -6.81
CA GLU A 18 1.84 -2.15 -7.81
C GLU A 18 1.37 -3.46 -7.15
N SER A 19 2.08 -3.91 -6.11
CA SER A 19 1.73 -5.12 -5.35
C SER A 19 0.36 -4.98 -4.68
N LEU A 20 0.09 -3.83 -4.06
CA LEU A 20 -1.21 -3.51 -3.47
C LEU A 20 -2.32 -3.47 -4.51
N LYS A 21 -2.09 -2.81 -5.65
CA LYS A 21 -3.06 -2.75 -6.75
C LYS A 21 -3.40 -4.15 -7.25
N ARG A 22 -2.39 -4.97 -7.56
CA ARG A 22 -2.56 -6.35 -8.04
C ARG A 22 -3.34 -7.19 -7.02
N SER A 23 -2.96 -7.12 -5.75
CA SER A 23 -3.62 -7.90 -4.69
C SER A 23 -5.07 -7.47 -4.49
N SER A 24 -5.34 -6.17 -4.49
CA SER A 24 -6.67 -5.65 -4.23
C SER A 24 -7.61 -5.81 -5.43
N THR A 25 -7.11 -5.81 -6.67
CA THR A 25 -7.92 -6.08 -7.86
C THR A 25 -8.28 -7.56 -7.97
N HIS A 26 -7.36 -8.48 -7.66
CA HIS A 26 -7.59 -9.93 -7.78
C HIS A 26 -8.36 -10.51 -6.59
N SER A 27 -8.31 -9.88 -5.42
CA SER A 27 -8.94 -10.42 -4.21
C SER A 27 -10.48 -10.40 -4.29
N LYS A 28 -11.11 -11.59 -4.29
CA LYS A 28 -12.57 -11.76 -4.20
C LYS A 28 -13.16 -11.52 -2.80
N ARG A 29 -12.34 -11.54 -1.74
CA ARG A 29 -12.76 -11.41 -0.32
C ARG A 29 -12.92 -9.95 0.17
N ARG A 30 -12.82 -8.97 -0.74
CA ARG A 30 -12.84 -7.54 -0.37
C ARG A 30 -14.27 -7.03 -0.21
N LYS A 31 -14.51 -6.19 0.81
CA LYS A 31 -15.82 -5.58 1.09
C LYS A 31 -16.06 -4.22 0.41
N GLY A 32 -15.01 -3.63 -0.19
CA GLY A 32 -15.07 -2.32 -0.85
C GLY A 32 -14.31 -2.31 -2.18
N THR A 33 -14.10 -1.11 -2.73
CA THR A 33 -13.37 -0.94 -3.99
C THR A 33 -11.90 -1.42 -3.88
N PRO A 34 -11.24 -1.81 -4.98
CA PRO A 34 -9.83 -2.22 -4.94
C PRO A 34 -8.92 -1.13 -4.39
N PHE A 35 -9.17 0.14 -4.75
CA PHE A 35 -8.41 1.26 -4.24
C PHE A 35 -8.59 1.44 -2.72
N GLN A 36 -9.83 1.46 -2.22
CA GLN A 36 -10.08 1.59 -0.78
C GLN A 36 -9.41 0.46 0.00
N SER A 37 -9.50 -0.77 -0.53
CA SER A 37 -8.86 -1.95 0.02
C SER A 37 -7.33 -1.81 0.11
N ALA A 38 -6.70 -1.37 -0.98
CA ALA A 38 -5.25 -1.16 -1.04
C ALA A 38 -4.80 -0.02 -0.11
N MET A 39 -5.50 1.11 -0.12
CA MET A 39 -5.16 2.28 0.70
C MET A 39 -5.33 1.99 2.20
N SER A 40 -6.42 1.31 2.58
CA SER A 40 -6.65 0.87 3.96
C SER A 40 -5.56 -0.08 4.43
N MET A 41 -5.08 -0.99 3.58
CA MET A 41 -3.98 -1.89 3.92
C MET A 41 -2.66 -1.13 4.15
N LEU A 42 -2.34 -0.17 3.28
CA LEU A 42 -1.14 0.67 3.44
C LEU A 42 -1.22 1.52 4.71
N ASN A 43 -2.37 2.13 4.98
CA ASN A 43 -2.61 2.89 6.21
C ASN A 43 -2.53 1.99 7.45
N PHE A 44 -3.12 0.80 7.40
CA PHE A 44 -3.05 -0.17 8.48
C PHE A 44 -1.60 -0.54 8.80
N TYR A 45 -0.77 -0.82 7.80
CA TYR A 45 0.64 -1.13 8.02
C TYR A 45 1.39 0.03 8.69
N ILE A 46 1.21 1.25 8.19
CA ILE A 46 1.85 2.46 8.77
C ILE A 46 1.42 2.65 10.22
N ASN A 47 0.12 2.54 10.50
CA ASN A 47 -0.44 2.75 11.83
C ASN A 47 0.01 1.65 12.81
N ARG A 48 0.04 0.39 12.35
CA ARG A 48 0.49 -0.76 13.14
C ARG A 48 1.98 -0.69 13.48
N ALA A 49 2.81 -0.20 12.56
CA ALA A 49 4.23 0.00 12.82
C ALA A 49 4.47 1.16 13.78
N GLY A 50 3.65 2.21 13.72
CA GLY A 50 3.62 3.30 14.69
C GLY A 50 5.01 3.93 14.92
N ARG A 51 5.44 3.98 16.18
CA ARG A 51 6.74 4.56 16.59
C ARG A 51 7.95 3.70 16.17
N ASN A 52 7.74 2.42 15.85
CA ASN A 52 8.80 1.50 15.45
C ASN A 52 9.16 1.61 13.97
N LEU A 53 8.48 2.49 13.22
CA LEU A 53 8.73 2.70 11.80
C LEU A 53 9.85 3.73 11.60
N PRO A 54 11.01 3.36 11.03
CA PRO A 54 12.08 4.32 10.75
C PRO A 54 11.57 5.47 9.87
N LYS A 55 12.06 6.69 10.13
CA LYS A 55 11.63 7.91 9.40
C LYS A 55 11.75 7.75 7.87
N ALA A 56 12.87 7.19 7.40
CA ALA A 56 13.09 6.92 5.98
C ALA A 56 12.01 5.98 5.40
N ARG A 57 11.70 4.88 6.12
CA ARG A 57 10.68 3.94 5.69
C ARG A 57 9.28 4.56 5.70
N ARG A 58 8.97 5.38 6.70
CA ARG A 58 7.72 6.16 6.74
C ARG A 58 7.60 7.06 5.52
N ALA A 59 8.68 7.75 5.11
CA ALA A 59 8.68 8.58 3.90
C ALA A 59 8.39 7.74 2.65
N THR A 60 9.03 6.58 2.48
CA THR A 60 8.74 5.65 1.37
C THR A 60 7.28 5.21 1.34
N LEU A 61 6.70 4.85 2.49
CA LEU A 61 5.31 4.41 2.58
C LEU A 61 4.32 5.55 2.30
N GLN A 62 4.67 6.80 2.63
CA GLN A 62 3.86 7.97 2.25
C GLN A 62 3.95 8.26 0.75
N GLN A 63 5.13 8.11 0.13
CA GLN A 63 5.26 8.18 -1.33
C GLN A 63 4.46 7.07 -2.02
N ALA A 64 4.43 5.86 -1.44
CA ALA A 64 3.63 4.75 -1.94
C ALA A 64 2.13 5.10 -1.98
N LYS A 65 1.61 5.93 -1.07
CA LYS A 65 0.21 6.41 -1.14
C LYS A 65 -0.06 7.21 -2.41
N ARG A 66 0.87 8.10 -2.78
CA ARG A 66 0.74 8.91 -4.00
C ARG A 66 0.81 8.02 -5.24
N LYS A 67 1.81 7.13 -5.29
CA LYS A 67 1.94 6.13 -6.36
C LYS A 67 0.73 5.22 -6.48
N LEU A 68 0.09 4.89 -5.36
CA LEU A 68 -1.15 4.11 -5.36
C LEU A 68 -2.32 4.91 -5.94
N ARG A 69 -2.43 6.22 -5.67
CA ARG A 69 -3.45 7.08 -6.31
C ARG A 69 -3.24 7.14 -7.82
N GLU A 70 -2.01 7.44 -8.25
CA GLU A 70 -1.61 7.45 -9.67
C GLU A 70 -1.96 6.11 -10.35
N ALA A 71 -1.59 4.98 -9.73
CA ALA A 71 -1.84 3.65 -10.28
C ALA A 71 -3.33 3.31 -10.41
N PHE A 72 -4.21 3.99 -9.67
CA PHE A 72 -5.66 3.86 -9.76
C PHE A 72 -6.33 5.00 -10.55
N GLY A 73 -5.56 5.84 -11.24
CA GLY A 73 -6.08 6.96 -12.03
C GLY A 73 -6.74 8.05 -11.19
N ARG A 74 -6.31 8.22 -9.94
CA ARG A 74 -6.82 9.26 -9.04
C ARG A 74 -5.81 10.40 -8.96
N GLU A 75 -6.31 11.63 -8.85
CA GLU A 75 -5.46 12.80 -8.63
C GLU A 75 -4.62 12.64 -7.34
N PRO A 76 -3.34 13.10 -7.36
CA PRO A 76 -2.37 12.87 -6.28
C PRO A 76 -2.71 13.51 -4.93
#